data_AF-A0A6H9I4B5-F1
#
_entry.id   AF-A0A6H9I4B5-F1
#
_cell.length_a   1.000
_cell.length_b   1.000
_cell.length_c   1.000
_cell.angle_alpha   90.00
_cell.angle_beta   90.00
_cell.angle_gamma   90.00
#
_symmetry.space_group_name_H-M   'P 1'
#
loop_
_entity.id
_entity.type
_entity.pdbx_description
1 polymer ?
#
loop_
_entity_poly.entity_id
_entity_poly.type
_entity_poly.pdbx_seq_one_letter_code
_entity_poly.pdbx_strand_id
1 'polypeptide(L)'
;MKHVVRERSVLYDVSAPRRATNVTVNADLLRRARELDVNLSQTLEAALVVEVAERARQRWLAENRGAIDAYNREVERNGCFADSLRSF
;
A
#
# COMPACT_ATOMS: atom_id res chain seq x y z
N MET A 1 -4.07 25.75 21.26
CA MET A 1 -4.63 25.07 20.07
C MET A 1 -3.70 23.91 19.75
N LYS A 2 -4.10 22.65 20.02
CA LYS A 2 -3.20 21.50 19.87
C LYS A 2 -3.07 21.18 18.38
N HIS A 3 -1.91 21.44 17.78
CA HIS A 3 -1.58 20.95 16.45
C HIS A 3 -1.41 19.43 16.54
N VAL A 4 -2.46 18.69 16.20
CA VAL A 4 -2.36 17.24 15.98
C VAL A 4 -1.72 17.07 14.61
N VAL A 5 -0.42 16.80 14.59
CA VAL A 5 0.29 16.35 13.39
C VAL A 5 -0.35 15.02 13.00
N ARG A 6 -1.19 15.03 11.97
CA ARG A 6 -1.77 13.80 11.41
C ARG A 6 -0.66 13.06 10.69
N GLU A 7 -0.23 11.95 11.26
CA GLU A 7 0.63 11.00 10.55
C GLU A 7 -0.16 10.52 9.33
N ARG A 8 0.32 10.84 8.12
CA ARG A 8 -0.32 10.45 6.86
C ARG A 8 0.47 9.28 6.29
N SER A 9 -0.12 8.09 6.28
CA SER A 9 0.35 7.06 5.36
C SER A 9 0.00 7.50 3.93
N VAL A 10 0.85 7.14 2.97
CA VAL A 10 0.59 7.39 1.54
C VAL A 10 -0.69 6.66 1.08
N LEU A 11 -1.14 5.65 1.83
CA LEU A 11 -2.28 4.80 1.49
C LEU A 11 -3.59 5.19 2.21
N TYR A 12 -3.53 5.63 3.48
CA TYR A 12 -4.72 5.98 4.28
C TYR A 12 -4.37 6.87 5.49
N ASP A 13 -5.38 7.46 6.15
CA ASP A 13 -5.20 8.23 7.39
C ASP A 13 -5.12 7.29 8.60
N VAL A 14 -3.93 7.12 9.18
CA VAL A 14 -3.72 6.23 10.34
C VAL A 14 -4.36 6.78 11.62
N SER A 15 -4.72 8.07 11.64
CA SER A 15 -5.42 8.70 12.76
C SER A 15 -6.95 8.62 12.64
N ALA A 16 -7.47 8.07 11.54
CA ALA A 16 -8.90 7.93 11.34
C ALA A 16 -9.53 7.00 12.40
N PRO A 17 -10.73 7.33 12.91
CA PRO A 17 -11.41 6.50 13.89
C PRO A 17 -11.78 5.14 13.29
N ARG A 18 -11.56 4.07 14.05
CA ARG A 18 -11.97 2.71 13.67
C ARG A 18 -13.49 2.64 13.56
N ARG A 19 -13.97 2.05 12.47
CA ARG A 19 -15.40 1.85 12.20
C ARG A 19 -15.74 0.36 12.24
N ALA A 20 -16.72 -0.02 13.06
CA ALA A 20 -17.26 -1.37 13.03
C ALA A 20 -17.85 -1.68 11.66
N THR A 21 -17.41 -2.78 11.07
CA THR A 21 -17.82 -3.24 9.73
C THR A 21 -18.22 -4.70 9.82
N ASN A 22 -19.40 -5.04 9.30
CA ASN A 22 -19.87 -6.41 9.24
C ASN A 22 -19.27 -7.08 8.00
N VAL A 23 -18.64 -8.24 8.19
CA VAL A 23 -18.02 -9.04 7.11
C VAL A 23 -18.47 -10.48 7.23
N THR A 24 -18.61 -11.15 6.09
CA THR A 24 -18.93 -12.58 6.03
C THR A 24 -17.64 -13.38 5.89
N VAL A 25 -17.36 -14.25 6.86
CA VAL A 25 -16.16 -15.09 6.90
C VAL A 25 -16.55 -16.52 7.25
N ASN A 26 -15.76 -17.50 6.83
CA ASN A 26 -15.97 -18.91 7.18
C ASN A 26 -16.07 -19.11 8.70
N ALA A 27 -17.13 -19.77 9.15
CA ALA A 27 -17.42 -19.95 10.57
C ALA A 27 -16.39 -20.84 11.30
N ASP A 28 -15.88 -21.89 10.65
CA ASP A 28 -14.84 -22.76 11.22
C ASP A 28 -13.52 -22.00 11.39
N LEU A 29 -13.17 -21.18 10.42
CA LEU A 29 -11.99 -20.31 10.51
C LEU A 29 -12.09 -19.33 11.68
N LEU A 30 -13.24 -18.69 11.87
CA LEU A 30 -13.47 -17.78 13.01
C LEU A 30 -13.37 -18.51 14.35
N ARG A 31 -13.91 -19.73 14.44
CA ARG A 31 -13.80 -20.58 15.63
C ARG A 31 -12.34 -20.89 15.95
N ARG A 32 -11.58 -21.40 14.97
CA ARG A 32 -10.15 -21.71 15.14
C ARG A 32 -9.32 -20.48 15.49
N ALA A 33 -9.58 -19.35 14.85
CA ALA A 33 -8.90 -18.09 15.13
C ALA A 33 -9.08 -17.68 16.61
N ARG A 34 -10.30 -17.83 17.15
CA ARG A 34 -10.58 -17.56 18.57
C ARG A 34 -9.89 -18.56 19.51
N GLU A 35 -9.87 -19.84 19.14
CA GLU A 35 -9.17 -20.89 19.92
C GLU A 35 -7.66 -20.64 20.00
N LEU A 36 -7.10 -19.99 18.99
CA LEU A 36 -5.68 -19.61 18.91
C LEU A 36 -5.39 -18.19 19.39
N ASP A 37 -6.35 -17.51 20.03
CA ASP A 37 -6.24 -16.13 20.53
C ASP A 37 -5.83 -15.10 19.47
N VAL A 38 -6.26 -15.31 18.21
CA VAL A 38 -5.99 -14.38 17.11
C VAL A 38 -6.82 -13.12 17.27
N ASN A 39 -6.15 -11.96 17.30
CA ASN A 39 -6.81 -10.66 17.26
C ASN A 39 -7.38 -10.38 15.87
N LEU A 40 -8.65 -10.70 15.68
CA LEU A 40 -9.35 -10.57 14.39
C LEU A 40 -9.28 -9.16 13.80
N SER A 41 -9.49 -8.13 14.63
CA SER A 41 -9.49 -6.74 14.16
C SER A 41 -8.11 -6.33 13.65
N GLN A 42 -7.06 -6.61 14.41
CA GLN A 42 -5.68 -6.29 14.01
C GLN A 42 -5.26 -7.08 12.77
N THR A 43 -5.64 -8.35 12.70
CA THR A 43 -5.31 -9.23 11.56
C THR A 43 -6.00 -8.77 10.28
N LEU A 44 -7.29 -8.44 10.37
CA LEU A 44 -8.06 -7.92 9.24
C LEU A 44 -7.50 -6.58 8.76
N GLU A 45 -7.17 -5.68 9.68
CA GLU A 45 -6.59 -4.39 9.36
C GLU A 45 -5.23 -4.53 8.65
N ALA A 46 -4.33 -5.38 9.18
CA ALA A 46 -3.05 -5.65 8.54
C ALA A 46 -3.20 -6.25 7.12
N ALA A 47 -4.12 -7.21 6.95
CA ALA A 47 -4.39 -7.80 5.63
C ALA A 47 -4.94 -6.77 4.64
N LEU A 48 -5.83 -5.88 5.10
CA LEU A 48 -6.37 -4.81 4.27
C LEU A 48 -5.31 -3.80 3.85
N VAL A 49 -4.37 -3.45 4.73
CA VAL A 49 -3.25 -2.56 4.37
C VAL A 49 -2.45 -3.13 3.21
N VAL A 50 -2.11 -4.42 3.26
CA VAL A 50 -1.35 -5.09 2.19
C VAL A 50 -2.14 -5.09 0.87
N GLU A 51 -3.42 -5.49 0.90
CA GLU A 51 -4.25 -5.55 -0.30
C GLU A 51 -4.49 -4.16 -0.91
N VAL A 52 -4.75 -3.14 -0.08
CA VAL A 52 -4.93 -1.75 -0.53
C VAL A 52 -3.63 -1.21 -1.13
N ALA A 53 -2.49 -1.49 -0.51
CA ALA A 53 -1.18 -1.09 -1.03
C ALA A 53 -0.94 -1.65 -2.43
N GLU A 54 -1.18 -2.95 -2.61
CA GLU A 54 -0.92 -3.60 -3.89
C GLU A 54 -1.87 -3.08 -4.98
N ARG A 55 -3.16 -2.91 -4.68
CA ARG A 55 -4.11 -2.34 -5.65
C ARG A 55 -3.78 -0.89 -6.00
N ALA A 56 -3.39 -0.08 -5.02
CA ALA A 56 -2.95 1.29 -5.26
C ALA A 56 -1.71 1.33 -6.16
N ARG A 57 -0.74 0.45 -5.92
CA ARG A 57 0.48 0.30 -6.74
C ARG A 57 0.15 -0.11 -8.16
N GLN A 58 -0.68 -1.14 -8.34
CA GLN A 58 -1.10 -1.61 -9.67
C GLN A 58 -1.82 -0.50 -10.45
N ARG A 59 -2.73 0.22 -9.78
CA ARG A 59 -3.44 1.35 -10.39
C ARG A 59 -2.47 2.45 -10.80
N TRP A 60 -1.55 2.84 -9.92
CA TRP A 60 -0.56 3.87 -10.23
C TRP A 60 0.31 3.48 -11.42
N LEU A 61 0.78 2.22 -11.48
CA LEU A 61 1.57 1.71 -12.61
C LEU A 61 0.78 1.76 -13.92
N ALA A 62 -0.50 1.40 -13.89
CA ALA A 62 -1.35 1.46 -15.07
C ALA A 62 -1.56 2.91 -15.55
N GLU A 63 -1.84 3.83 -14.63
CA GLU A 63 -2.05 5.25 -14.92
C GLU A 63 -0.77 5.93 -15.44
N ASN A 64 0.40 5.54 -14.91
CA ASN A 64 1.67 6.17 -15.24
C ASN A 64 2.46 5.44 -16.33
N ARG A 65 1.93 4.34 -16.89
CA ARG A 65 2.63 3.53 -17.90
C ARG A 65 3.15 4.37 -19.06
N GLY A 66 2.33 5.28 -19.60
CA GLY A 66 2.74 6.14 -20.71
C GLY A 66 3.89 7.09 -20.36
N ALA A 67 3.91 7.64 -19.15
CA ALA A 67 4.99 8.51 -18.69
C ALA A 67 6.28 7.72 -18.45
N ILE A 68 6.16 6.52 -17.86
CA ILE A 68 7.29 5.59 -17.68
C ILE A 68 7.88 5.20 -19.04
N ASP A 69 7.04 4.81 -20.01
CA ASP A 69 7.50 4.43 -21.35
C ASP A 69 8.16 5.61 -22.08
N ALA A 70 7.61 6.82 -21.94
CA ALA A 70 8.19 8.03 -22.53
C ALA A 70 9.57 8.34 -21.94
N TYR A 71 9.71 8.24 -20.62
CA TYR A 71 10.98 8.42 -19.92
C TYR A 71 12.00 7.34 -20.30
N ASN A 72 11.59 6.07 -20.34
CA ASN A 72 12.48 4.96 -20.72
C ASN A 72 13.05 5.16 -22.13
N ARG A 73 12.21 5.55 -23.09
CA ARG A 73 12.67 5.88 -24.45
C ARG A 73 13.65 7.06 -24.49
N GLU A 74 13.50 8.02 -23.61
CA GLU A 74 14.41 9.16 -23.51
C GLU A 74 15.78 8.74 -22.97
N VAL A 75 15.79 7.93 -21.91
CA VAL A 75 17.02 7.36 -21.34
C VAL A 75 17.72 6.45 -22.35
N GLU A 76 16.99 5.64 -23.12
CA GLU A 76 17.56 4.80 -24.18
C GLU A 76 18.24 5.63 -25.29
N ARG A 77 17.66 6.79 -25.65
CA ARG A 77 18.21 7.67 -26.69
C ARG A 77 19.39 8.49 -26.21
N ASN A 78 19.27 9.09 -25.03
CA ASN A 78 20.15 10.17 -24.58
C ASN A 78 21.07 9.76 -23.42
N GLY A 79 20.96 8.51 -22.96
CA GLY A 79 21.63 8.04 -21.75
C GLY A 79 20.94 8.55 -20.48
N CYS A 80 21.32 7.96 -19.35
CA CYS A 80 20.94 8.46 -18.04
C CYS A 80 21.92 9.56 -17.61
N PHE A 81 21.42 10.58 -16.90
CA PHE A 81 22.26 11.64 -16.32
C PHE A 81 23.45 11.10 -15.51
N ALA A 82 23.23 10.00 -14.78
CA ALA A 82 24.24 9.36 -13.95
C ALA A 82 25.24 8.49 -14.73
N ASP A 83 25.07 8.28 -16.04
CA ASP A 83 25.95 7.41 -16.83
C ASP A 83 27.40 7.91 -16.84
N SER A 84 27.59 9.24 -16.78
CA SER A 84 28.92 9.87 -16.70
C SER A 84 29.61 9.76 -15.33
N LEU A 85 28.87 9.36 -14.29
CA LEU A 85 29.36 9.24 -12.91
C LEU A 85 29.58 7.77 -12.50
N ARG A 86 29.30 6.81 -13.39
CA ARG A 86 29.46 5.38 -13.12
C ARG A 86 30.93 4.97 -13.31
N SER A 87 31.71 4.99 -12.24
CA SER A 87 33.02 4.33 -12.17
C SER A 87 32.86 2.91 -11.61
N PHE A 88 33.42 1.90 -12.27
CA PHE A 88 33.53 0.52 -11.76
C PHE A 88 34.90 0.26 -11.15
#